data_AF-A0A4Q9LD09-F1
#
_entry.id   AF-A0A4Q9LD09-F1
#
_cell.length_a   1.000
_cell.length_b   1.000
_cell.length_c   1.000
_cell.angle_alpha   90.00
_cell.angle_beta   90.00
_cell.angle_gamma   90.00
#
_symmetry.space_group_name_H-M   'P 1'
#
loop_
_entity.id
_entity.type
_entity.pdbx_description
1 polymer ?
#
loop_
_entity_poly.entity_id
_entity_poly.type
_entity_poly.pdbx_seq_one_letter_code
_entity_poly.pdbx_strand_id
1 'polypeptide(L)'
;MNFSDVKIHLNSFGQLYENKLSKTLVTLKIRDYKFTPLEYKIFERIPNLKNLKIRFSTFDSFLPLIIGVLPSARVIASLHIESSPMRKDDIKYISSLKIKALILIKTKNTLSEIYHNLCNEVIKVTLVELKIEPSNNNEDFTENQFLNYFERL
;
A
#
# COMPACT_ATOMS: atom_id res chain seq x y z
N MET A 1 -24.62 -9.77 -2.83
CA MET A 1 -23.92 -9.43 -4.09
C MET A 1 -22.46 -9.82 -3.93
N ASN A 2 -22.03 -10.89 -4.59
CA ASN A 2 -20.62 -11.28 -4.64
C ASN A 2 -19.91 -10.38 -5.65
N PHE A 3 -19.10 -9.44 -5.15
CA PHE A 3 -18.17 -8.73 -6.01
C PHE A 3 -17.06 -9.72 -6.37
N SER A 4 -17.11 -10.17 -7.62
CA SER A 4 -16.16 -11.10 -8.22
C SER A 4 -14.72 -10.64 -7.97
N ASP A 5 -13.87 -11.58 -7.57
CA ASP A 5 -12.42 -11.42 -7.63
C ASP A 5 -12.04 -11.19 -9.10
N VAL A 6 -11.92 -9.94 -9.51
CA VAL A 6 -11.46 -9.59 -10.86
C VAL A 6 -9.97 -9.94 -10.94
N LYS A 7 -9.66 -11.12 -11.47
CA LYS A 7 -8.32 -11.47 -11.92
C LYS A 7 -8.09 -10.80 -13.29
N ILE A 8 -7.42 -9.65 -13.28
CA ILE A 8 -7.02 -8.98 -14.52
C ILE A 8 -5.79 -9.73 -15.05
N HIS A 9 -5.96 -10.53 -16.10
CA HIS A 9 -4.82 -11.03 -16.88
C HIS A 9 -4.29 -9.83 -17.69
N LEU A 10 -3.12 -9.32 -17.30
CA LEU A 10 -2.64 -8.00 -17.69
C LEU A 10 -1.90 -7.98 -19.02
N ASN A 11 -2.48 -7.31 -20.01
CA ASN A 11 -1.68 -6.59 -21.02
C ASN A 11 -1.49 -5.11 -20.62
N SER A 12 -2.37 -4.53 -19.79
CA SER A 12 -2.14 -3.28 -19.02
C SER A 12 -3.32 -2.98 -18.08
N PHE A 13 -3.12 -2.12 -17.09
CA PHE A 13 -4.22 -1.54 -16.30
C PHE A 13 -5.11 -0.58 -17.10
N GLY A 14 -4.74 -0.21 -18.33
CA GLY A 14 -5.53 0.67 -19.20
C GLY A 14 -6.95 0.14 -19.45
N GLN A 15 -7.10 -1.19 -19.53
CA GLN A 15 -8.38 -1.86 -19.76
C GLN A 15 -9.40 -1.67 -18.63
N LEU A 16 -8.96 -1.30 -17.41
CA LEU A 16 -9.88 -0.96 -16.32
C LEU A 16 -10.73 0.28 -16.62
N TYR A 17 -10.22 1.17 -17.47
CA TYR A 17 -10.87 2.44 -17.79
C TYR A 17 -11.83 2.34 -18.96
N GLU A 18 -11.45 1.58 -19.99
CA GLU A 18 -12.28 1.39 -21.19
C GLU A 18 -13.65 0.81 -20.81
N ASN A 19 -13.67 -0.11 -19.83
CA ASN A 19 -14.88 -0.79 -19.40
C ASN A 19 -15.63 -0.08 -18.25
N LYS A 20 -15.24 1.14 -17.87
CA LYS A 20 -15.77 1.89 -16.70
C LYS A 20 -15.70 1.14 -15.35
N LEU A 21 -15.01 0.00 -15.29
CA LEU A 21 -14.85 -0.83 -14.10
C LEU A 21 -14.14 -0.08 -12.96
N SER A 22 -13.24 0.84 -13.30
CA SER A 22 -12.56 1.68 -12.33
C SER A 22 -13.52 2.46 -11.41
N LYS A 23 -14.74 2.77 -11.86
CA LYS A 23 -15.72 3.51 -11.06
C LYS A 23 -16.43 2.62 -10.02
N THR A 24 -16.45 1.30 -10.20
CA THR A 24 -17.15 0.38 -9.30
C THR A 24 -16.20 -0.44 -8.43
N LEU A 25 -14.91 -0.47 -8.77
CA LEU A 25 -13.90 -1.21 -8.03
C LEU A 25 -13.69 -0.66 -6.61
N VAL A 26 -14.01 -1.51 -5.64
CA VAL A 26 -13.77 -1.26 -4.20
C VAL A 26 -12.51 -1.99 -3.71
N THR A 27 -12.22 -3.14 -4.30
CA THR A 27 -11.07 -3.98 -3.95
C THR A 27 -10.28 -4.30 -5.20
N LEU A 28 -8.97 -4.12 -5.15
CA LEU A 28 -8.06 -4.45 -6.24
C LEU A 28 -6.90 -5.29 -5.69
N LYS A 29 -6.71 -6.45 -6.31
CA LYS A 29 -5.63 -7.38 -5.99
C LYS A 29 -4.71 -7.47 -7.21
N ILE A 30 -3.45 -7.12 -7.02
CA ILE A 30 -2.39 -7.08 -8.02
C ILE A 30 -1.35 -8.09 -7.59
N ARG A 31 -0.96 -8.99 -8.50
CA ARG A 31 -0.01 -10.04 -8.21
C ARG A 31 0.92 -10.22 -9.42
N ASP A 32 2.20 -10.47 -9.15
CA ASP A 32 3.18 -10.83 -10.18
C ASP A 32 3.19 -9.81 -11.34
N TYR A 33 3.16 -8.52 -10.99
CA TYR A 33 3.00 -7.41 -11.95
C TYR A 33 4.14 -6.41 -11.92
N LYS A 34 4.48 -5.89 -13.10
CA LYS A 34 5.47 -4.85 -13.30
C LYS A 34 4.78 -3.57 -13.78
N PHE A 35 4.78 -2.54 -12.93
CA PHE A 35 4.17 -1.25 -13.29
C PHE A 35 5.00 -0.49 -14.32
N THR A 36 4.32 0.11 -15.30
CA THR A 36 4.94 0.95 -16.33
C THR A 36 4.64 2.43 -16.10
N PRO A 37 5.43 3.37 -16.68
CA PRO A 37 5.17 4.80 -16.58
C PRO A 37 3.78 5.25 -17.09
N LEU A 38 3.21 4.51 -18.05
CA LEU A 38 1.86 4.77 -18.57
C LEU A 38 0.76 4.53 -17.53
N GLU A 39 1.10 3.84 -16.43
CA GLU A 39 0.18 3.43 -15.36
C GLU A 39 0.45 4.21 -14.07
N TYR A 40 1.20 5.30 -14.15
CA TYR A 40 1.31 6.23 -13.03
C TYR A 40 -0.05 6.86 -12.74
N LYS A 41 -0.30 7.08 -11.44
CA LYS A 41 -1.56 7.65 -10.91
C LYS A 41 -2.79 6.80 -11.22
N ILE A 42 -2.61 5.51 -11.49
CA ILE A 42 -3.70 4.59 -11.83
C ILE A 42 -4.78 4.57 -10.73
N PHE A 43 -4.40 4.67 -9.45
CA PHE A 43 -5.36 4.63 -8.35
C PHE A 43 -6.13 5.94 -8.13
N GLU A 44 -5.66 7.07 -8.67
CA GLU A 44 -6.44 8.33 -8.71
C GLU A 44 -7.72 8.14 -9.52
N ARG A 45 -7.68 7.29 -10.55
CA ARG A 45 -8.78 7.03 -11.48
C ARG A 45 -9.74 5.91 -11.02
N ILE A 46 -9.49 5.32 -9.85
CA ILE A 46 -10.35 4.30 -9.23
C ILE A 46 -10.91 4.91 -7.93
N PRO A 47 -11.88 5.83 -7.99
CA PRO A 47 -12.24 6.69 -6.86
C PRO A 47 -12.78 5.93 -5.64
N ASN A 48 -13.39 4.77 -5.87
CA ASN A 48 -14.04 3.96 -4.84
C ASN A 48 -13.14 2.87 -4.24
N LEU A 49 -11.85 2.79 -4.65
CA LEU A 49 -10.93 1.80 -4.09
C LEU A 49 -10.74 2.04 -2.59
N LYS A 50 -11.09 1.01 -1.81
CA LYS A 50 -10.90 0.94 -0.36
C LYS A 50 -9.83 -0.08 0.02
N ASN A 51 -9.69 -1.17 -0.73
CA ASN A 51 -8.75 -2.23 -0.42
C ASN A 51 -7.79 -2.44 -1.59
N LEU A 52 -6.50 -2.23 -1.35
CA LEU A 52 -5.45 -2.43 -2.34
C LEU A 52 -4.48 -3.49 -1.84
N LYS A 53 -4.33 -4.58 -2.58
CA LYS A 53 -3.36 -5.62 -2.31
C LYS A 53 -2.38 -5.73 -3.47
N ILE A 54 -1.09 -5.56 -3.20
CA ILE A 54 -0.01 -5.68 -4.17
C ILE A 54 0.94 -6.77 -3.67
N ARG A 55 1.21 -7.78 -4.49
CA ARG A 55 2.05 -8.93 -4.09
C ARG A 55 3.01 -9.31 -5.20
N PHE A 56 4.26 -9.60 -4.85
CA PHE A 56 5.26 -10.05 -5.83
C PHE A 56 5.37 -9.11 -7.04
N SER A 57 5.06 -7.83 -6.84
CA SER A 57 5.08 -6.83 -7.91
C SER A 57 6.35 -6.02 -7.83
N THR A 58 6.87 -5.62 -8.98
CA THR A 58 8.02 -4.71 -9.04
C THR A 58 7.54 -3.31 -9.37
N PHE A 59 8.15 -2.35 -8.69
CA PHE A 59 7.98 -0.94 -8.98
C PHE A 59 9.25 -0.48 -9.69
N ASP A 60 9.18 -0.20 -10.99
CA ASP A 60 10.28 0.46 -11.72
C ASP A 60 10.47 1.91 -11.23
N SER A 61 9.56 2.40 -10.39
CA SER A 61 9.47 3.78 -9.93
C SER A 61 8.90 3.89 -8.52
N PHE A 62 8.71 5.12 -8.03
CA PHE A 62 8.31 5.38 -6.64
C PHE A 62 6.82 5.07 -6.48
N LEU A 63 6.46 4.50 -5.33
CA LEU A 63 5.08 4.24 -4.98
C LEU A 63 4.19 5.50 -5.10
N PRO A 64 4.65 6.71 -4.72
CA PRO A 64 3.92 7.96 -5.02
C PRO A 64 3.54 8.15 -6.49
N LEU A 65 4.38 7.71 -7.44
CA LEU A 65 4.08 7.85 -8.87
C LEU A 65 3.02 6.85 -9.32
N ILE A 66 2.99 5.65 -8.74
CA ILE A 66 1.99 4.63 -9.05
C ILE A 66 0.65 5.00 -8.40
N ILE A 67 0.65 5.34 -7.11
CA ILE A 67 -0.56 5.63 -6.35
C ILE A 67 -1.12 7.02 -6.66
N GLY A 68 -0.24 8.00 -6.87
CA GLY A 68 -0.62 9.38 -7.15
C GLY A 68 -0.97 10.19 -5.90
N VAL A 69 -1.59 11.35 -6.09
CA VAL A 69 -2.07 12.18 -5.00
C VAL A 69 -3.54 11.86 -4.77
N LEU A 70 -3.83 11.15 -3.69
CA LEU A 70 -5.21 10.81 -3.32
C LEU A 70 -5.90 12.02 -2.68
N PRO A 71 -7.21 12.24 -2.91
CA PRO A 71 -7.96 13.30 -2.25
C PRO A 71 -7.84 13.19 -0.73
N SER A 72 -7.70 14.32 -0.03
CA SER A 72 -7.51 14.34 1.43
C SER A 72 -8.69 13.72 2.21
N ALA A 73 -9.88 13.69 1.64
CA ALA A 73 -11.06 13.03 2.23
C ALA A 73 -11.06 11.50 2.05
N ARG A 74 -10.20 10.97 1.17
CA ARG A 74 -10.20 9.55 0.81
C ARG A 74 -9.51 8.73 1.88
N VAL A 75 -10.25 7.78 2.46
CA VAL A 75 -9.73 6.81 3.43
C VAL A 75 -9.59 5.46 2.75
N ILE A 76 -8.37 4.94 2.71
CA ILE A 76 -8.10 3.56 2.30
C ILE A 76 -8.42 2.66 3.50
N ALA A 77 -9.31 1.69 3.32
CA ALA A 77 -9.62 0.74 4.37
C ALA A 77 -8.44 -0.21 4.62
N SER A 78 -7.80 -0.70 3.55
CA SER A 78 -6.64 -1.57 3.69
C SER A 78 -5.65 -1.36 2.55
N LEU A 79 -4.37 -1.19 2.91
CA LEU A 79 -3.23 -1.26 2.01
C LEU A 79 -2.36 -2.45 2.42
N HIS A 80 -2.23 -3.42 1.51
CA HIS A 80 -1.40 -4.60 1.71
C HIS A 80 -0.31 -4.65 0.64
N ILE A 81 0.95 -4.68 1.06
CA ILE A 81 2.10 -4.85 0.17
C ILE A 81 2.92 -6.05 0.65
N GLU A 82 3.07 -7.05 -0.21
CA GLU A 82 3.76 -8.30 0.09
C GLU A 82 4.86 -8.61 -0.92
N SER A 83 6.06 -8.96 -0.43
CA SER A 83 7.19 -9.40 -1.26
C SER A 83 7.44 -8.48 -2.46
N SER A 84 7.25 -7.17 -2.27
CA SER A 84 7.38 -6.14 -3.31
C SER A 84 8.38 -5.10 -2.82
N PRO A 85 9.36 -4.67 -3.64
CA PRO A 85 10.49 -3.89 -3.18
C PRO A 85 10.08 -2.45 -2.89
N MET A 86 9.97 -2.07 -1.61
CA MET A 86 9.71 -0.68 -1.20
C MET A 86 10.99 0.04 -0.80
N ARG A 87 11.10 1.32 -1.12
CA ARG A 87 12.13 2.24 -0.63
C ARG A 87 11.65 2.99 0.61
N LYS A 88 12.58 3.61 1.33
CA LYS A 88 12.28 4.48 2.49
C LYS A 88 11.28 5.59 2.14
N ASP A 89 11.46 6.23 0.99
CA ASP A 89 10.55 7.29 0.54
C ASP A 89 9.15 6.77 0.18
N ASP A 90 9.02 5.49 -0.19
CA ASP A 90 7.71 4.87 -0.41
C ASP A 90 6.96 4.71 0.93
N ILE A 91 7.68 4.37 2.01
CA ILE A 91 7.12 4.26 3.37
C ILE A 91 6.69 5.63 3.89
N LYS A 92 7.51 6.67 3.70
CA LYS A 92 7.15 8.07 4.03
C LYS A 92 5.91 8.54 3.26
N TYR A 93 5.78 8.13 2.02
CA TYR A 93 4.59 8.46 1.25
C TYR A 93 3.37 7.71 1.79
N ILE A 94 3.48 6.42 2.11
CA ILE A 94 2.40 5.66 2.75
C ILE A 94 1.96 6.33 4.05
N SER A 95 2.89 6.88 4.84
CA SER A 95 2.56 7.54 6.10
C SER A 95 1.75 8.83 5.95
N SER A 96 1.82 9.49 4.79
CA SER A 96 0.98 10.64 4.46
C SER A 96 -0.47 10.28 4.08
N LEU A 97 -0.77 9.01 3.84
CA LEU A 97 -2.09 8.56 3.41
C LEU A 97 -3.00 8.30 4.61
N LYS A 98 -4.31 8.55 4.43
CA LYS A 98 -5.33 8.12 5.40
C LYS A 98 -5.66 6.65 5.19
N ILE A 99 -5.07 5.77 5.99
CA ILE A 99 -5.21 4.31 5.88
C ILE A 99 -5.71 3.75 7.21
N LYS A 100 -6.71 2.87 7.21
CA LYS A 100 -7.17 2.19 8.44
C LYS A 100 -6.33 0.97 8.79
N ALA A 101 -5.99 0.13 7.80
CA ALA A 101 -5.16 -1.05 8.00
C ALA A 101 -3.96 -1.06 7.03
N LEU A 102 -2.74 -1.13 7.56
CA LEU A 102 -1.51 -1.24 6.78
C LEU A 102 -0.86 -2.61 7.05
N ILE A 103 -0.65 -3.39 5.98
CA ILE A 103 -0.07 -4.73 6.05
C ILE A 103 1.17 -4.77 5.15
N LEU A 104 2.35 -4.93 5.76
CA LEU A 104 3.64 -4.99 5.06
C LEU A 104 4.28 -6.36 5.32
N ILE A 105 4.35 -7.21 4.30
CA ILE A 105 4.88 -8.59 4.45
C ILE A 105 6.08 -8.80 3.53
N LYS A 106 7.12 -9.47 4.04
CA LYS A 106 8.39 -9.76 3.37
C LYS A 106 8.99 -8.52 2.70
N THR A 107 8.99 -7.41 3.44
CA THR A 107 9.64 -6.17 3.03
C THR A 107 11.14 -6.23 3.36
N LYS A 108 11.97 -5.72 2.44
CA LYS A 108 13.42 -5.63 2.62
C LYS A 108 13.84 -4.58 3.67
N ASN A 109 12.93 -3.71 4.09
CA ASN A 109 13.20 -2.66 5.08
C ASN A 109 13.14 -3.27 6.49
N THR A 110 14.01 -2.80 7.39
CA THR A 110 13.98 -3.26 8.79
C THR A 110 12.78 -2.68 9.54
N LEU A 111 12.44 -3.26 10.69
CA LEU A 111 11.35 -2.75 11.52
C LEU A 111 11.62 -1.31 12.00
N SER A 112 12.87 -0.99 12.35
CA SER A 112 13.31 0.36 12.73
C SER A 112 13.14 1.37 11.58
N GLU A 113 13.53 0.99 10.36
CA GLU A 113 13.33 1.84 9.18
C GLU A 113 11.84 2.11 8.93
N ILE A 114 11.00 1.09 9.06
CA ILE A 114 9.56 1.27 8.90
C ILE A 114 9.02 2.20 10.00
N TYR A 115 9.37 1.96 11.26
CA TYR A 115 8.98 2.79 12.40
C TYR A 115 9.27 4.27 12.20
N HIS A 116 10.54 4.63 11.98
CA HIS A 116 10.93 6.02 11.90
C HIS A 116 10.27 6.75 10.72
N ASN A 117 9.97 6.06 9.62
CA ASN A 117 9.29 6.66 8.47
C ASN A 117 7.75 6.73 8.66
N LEU A 118 7.13 5.82 9.43
CA LEU A 118 5.69 5.88 9.74
C LEU A 118 5.37 6.87 10.87
N CYS A 119 6.19 6.94 11.93
CA CYS A 119 5.88 7.71 13.14
C CYS A 119 6.11 9.22 13.01
N ASN A 120 6.93 9.64 12.05
CA ASN A 120 7.25 11.06 11.84
C ASN A 120 6.15 11.81 11.07
N GLU A 121 5.22 11.12 10.39
CA GLU A 121 4.25 11.76 9.50
C GLU A 121 2.87 11.06 9.59
N VAL A 122 1.83 11.85 9.92
CA VAL A 122 0.36 11.66 9.69
C VAL A 122 -0.35 10.36 10.13
N ILE A 123 0.30 9.20 10.20
CA ILE A 123 -0.32 7.89 10.48
C ILE A 123 -1.00 7.82 11.85
N LYS A 124 -0.51 8.57 12.85
CA LYS A 124 -1.03 8.54 14.23
C LYS A 124 -2.53 8.84 14.33
N VAL A 125 -3.10 9.59 13.38
CA VAL A 125 -4.50 10.02 13.46
C VAL A 125 -5.46 9.06 12.75
N THR A 126 -4.98 8.21 11.83
CA THR A 126 -5.87 7.46 10.93
C THR A 126 -5.65 5.96 10.88
N LEU A 127 -4.49 5.47 11.31
CA LEU A 127 -4.17 4.05 11.31
C LEU A 127 -4.73 3.36 12.55
N VAL A 128 -5.58 2.36 12.32
CA VAL A 128 -6.22 1.56 13.37
C VAL A 128 -5.51 0.21 13.53
N GLU A 129 -4.98 -0.35 12.44
CA GLU A 129 -4.35 -1.66 12.42
C GLU A 129 -3.03 -1.62 11.64
N LEU A 130 -1.97 -2.16 12.23
CA LEU A 130 -0.65 -2.26 11.62
C LEU A 130 -0.11 -3.68 11.76
N LYS A 131 0.24 -4.30 10.62
CA LYS A 131 0.87 -5.62 10.58
C LYS A 131 2.14 -5.56 9.75
N ILE A 132 3.28 -5.94 10.32
CA ILE A 132 4.58 -5.92 9.65
C ILE A 132 5.28 -7.27 9.84
N GLU A 133 5.71 -7.89 8.75
CA GLU A 133 6.54 -9.09 8.73
C GLU A 133 7.74 -8.84 7.79
N PRO A 134 8.86 -8.27 8.26
CA PRO A 134 10.00 -7.95 7.38
C PRO A 134 10.79 -9.21 7.01
N SER A 135 11.53 -9.17 5.89
CA SER A 135 12.31 -10.33 5.43
C SER A 135 13.63 -10.53 6.19
N ASN A 136 14.18 -9.47 6.80
CA ASN A 136 15.41 -9.52 7.59
C ASN A 136 15.19 -8.78 8.92
N ASN A 137 15.01 -9.52 10.01
CA ASN A 137 14.93 -8.97 11.37
C ASN A 137 16.23 -9.27 12.13
N ASN A 138 17.34 -8.70 11.67
CA ASN A 138 18.65 -8.84 12.31
C ASN A 138 18.94 -7.74 13.36
N GLU A 139 17.96 -6.89 13.68
CA GLU A 139 18.13 -5.82 14.67
C GLU A 139 17.47 -6.22 16.00
N ASP A 140 18.13 -5.92 17.12
CA ASP A 140 17.59 -6.00 18.50
C ASP A 140 16.43 -5.01 18.77
N PHE A 141 15.88 -4.40 17.72
CA PHE A 141 14.67 -3.60 17.79
C PHE A 141 13.48 -4.55 18.01
N THR A 142 13.23 -4.83 19.28
CA THR A 142 12.17 -5.77 19.65
C THR A 142 10.83 -5.26 19.14
N GLU A 143 10.07 -6.15 18.51
CA GLU A 143 8.67 -5.94 18.12
C GLU A 143 7.85 -5.29 19.25
N ASN A 144 8.20 -5.58 20.50
CA ASN A 144 7.66 -4.95 21.70
C ASN A 144 7.89 -3.44 21.79
N GLN A 145 9.04 -2.88 21.39
CA GLN A 145 9.25 -1.42 21.38
C GLN A 145 8.40 -0.73 20.32
N PHE A 146 8.20 -1.40 19.18
CA PHE A 146 7.35 -0.94 18.10
C PHE A 146 5.86 -0.96 18.48
N LEU A 147 5.39 -2.12 18.94
CA LEU A 147 4.01 -2.33 19.35
C LEU A 147 3.64 -1.46 20.55
N ASN A 148 4.52 -1.33 21.56
CA ASN A 148 4.29 -0.43 22.69
C ASN A 148 4.06 1.03 22.28
N TYR A 149 4.58 1.48 21.14
CA TYR A 149 4.32 2.83 20.65
C TYR A 149 2.91 2.96 20.06
N PHE A 150 2.46 1.97 19.28
CA PHE A 150 1.16 1.98 18.63
C PHE A 150 0.01 1.56 19.55
N GLU A 151 0.25 0.68 20.52
CA GLU A 151 -0.73 0.25 21.54
C GLU A 151 -0.96 1.31 22.63
N ARG A 152 -0.05 2.27 22.79
CA ARG A 152 -0.18 3.40 23.74
C ARG A 152 -0.89 4.63 23.16
N LEU A 153 -1.34 4.57 21.90
CA LEU A 153 -2.14 5.60 21.23
C LEU A 153 -3.63 5.25 21.29
#